data_AF-A0A6V6Z1C2-F1
#
_entry.id   AF-A0A6V6Z1C2-F1
#
_cell.length_a   1.000
_cell.length_b   1.000
_cell.length_c   1.000
_cell.angle_alpha   90.00
_cell.angle_beta   90.00
_cell.angle_gamma   90.00
#
_symmetry.space_group_name_H-M   'P 1'
#
loop_
_entity.id
_entity.type
_entity.pdbx_description
1 polymer ?
#
loop_
_entity_poly.entity_id
_entity_poly.type
_entity_poly.pdbx_seq_one_letter_code
_entity_poly.pdbx_strand_id
1 'polypeptide(L)'
;MFGLFNKEKEEETTPEWSAELQESQQRWFAFLEKLEVKMEELTTAAITELKQLLEEDEDLYKRTFRRVYAGVRGQLNNIREKARDTYEEKINRIYYDLNSQVSVLSKHHDLLSDFRTACSDRHNEFERKFEHWSDQIEKTQERDLEIEYQKILNEFETIKDKFSCKQCGGNITIDKIFLIETYISCPYCQSQNTFAPSTQARMLQNIARGLAEQRTVHLYEAFETENNKERELYHQRHELSLSKIHETDSRVLNEINNKMDQLEIDRQNIIQNAPKLYQVYLRAMYDEWNKITPDLKEHNERMYQNHS
;
A
#
# COMPACT_ATOMS: atom_id res chain seq x y z
N MET A 1 32.94 -51.04 48.37
CA MET A 1 33.52 -49.80 47.80
C MET A 1 32.47 -49.26 46.85
N PHE A 2 31.46 -48.48 47.26
CA PHE A 2 31.45 -47.15 47.91
C PHE A 2 32.33 -46.10 47.21
N GLY A 3 31.66 -45.08 46.65
CA GLY A 3 32.20 -43.86 46.02
C GLY A 3 32.39 -44.02 44.51
N LEU A 4 31.75 -43.28 43.59
CA LEU A 4 31.43 -41.85 43.62
C LEU A 4 30.21 -41.58 42.71
N PHE A 5 29.01 -41.49 43.31
CA PHE A 5 27.87 -40.78 42.72
C PHE A 5 27.53 -39.63 43.66
N ASN A 6 28.35 -38.59 43.65
CA ASN A 6 27.90 -37.25 44.02
C ASN A 6 27.58 -36.53 42.70
N LYS A 7 26.40 -36.79 42.15
CA LYS A 7 25.72 -35.72 41.42
C LYS A 7 25.23 -34.79 42.52
N GLU A 8 26.03 -33.77 42.79
CA GLU A 8 25.53 -32.60 43.48
C GLU A 8 24.22 -32.22 42.79
N LYS A 9 23.14 -32.22 43.57
CA LYS A 9 21.96 -31.47 43.20
C LYS A 9 22.42 -30.02 43.22
N GLU A 10 22.92 -29.53 42.09
CA GLU A 10 23.00 -28.10 41.85
C GLU A 10 21.57 -27.60 41.99
N GLU A 11 21.30 -26.95 43.13
CA GLU A 11 20.11 -26.13 43.29
C GLU A 11 20.09 -25.16 42.11
N GLU A 12 19.11 -25.38 41.24
CA GLU A 12 18.94 -24.72 39.96
C GLU A 12 18.65 -23.25 40.18
N THR A 13 19.72 -22.45 40.23
CA THR A 13 19.62 -21.00 40.27
C THR A 13 19.32 -20.49 38.86
N THR A 14 18.18 -19.82 38.72
CA THR A 14 17.86 -19.07 37.50
C THR A 14 19.02 -18.14 37.16
N PRO A 15 19.52 -18.11 35.92
CA PRO A 15 20.69 -17.29 35.58
C PRO A 15 20.44 -15.81 35.89
N GLU A 16 21.46 -15.10 36.36
CA GLU A 16 21.36 -13.68 36.74
C GLU A 16 20.87 -12.79 35.58
N TRP A 17 21.28 -13.11 34.35
CA TRP A 17 20.83 -12.43 33.12
C TRP A 17 19.34 -12.63 32.81
N SER A 18 18.66 -13.61 33.41
CA SER A 18 17.21 -13.82 33.17
C SER A 18 16.36 -12.66 33.66
N ALA A 19 16.76 -12.01 34.77
CA ALA A 19 16.09 -10.83 35.28
C ALA A 19 16.30 -9.62 34.35
N GLU A 20 17.50 -9.49 33.78
CA GLU A 20 17.82 -8.46 32.78
C GLU A 20 16.96 -8.61 31.52
N LEU A 21 16.76 -9.85 31.03
CA LEU A 21 15.86 -10.11 29.90
C LEU A 21 14.42 -9.70 30.19
N GLN A 22 13.89 -10.07 31.36
CA GLN A 22 12.52 -9.73 31.76
C GLN A 22 12.33 -8.21 31.88
N GLU A 23 13.28 -7.51 32.50
CA GLU A 23 13.25 -6.05 32.63
C GLU A 23 13.33 -5.37 31.25
N SER A 24 14.22 -5.82 30.37
CA SER A 24 14.36 -5.30 29.01
C SER A 24 13.08 -5.50 28.19
N GLN A 25 12.47 -6.69 28.27
CA GLN A 25 11.20 -7.00 27.62
C GLN A 25 10.06 -6.09 28.10
N GLN A 26 9.90 -5.92 29.41
CA GLN A 26 8.87 -5.05 29.98
C GLN A 26 9.05 -3.59 29.54
N ARG A 27 10.29 -3.09 29.57
CA ARG A 27 10.61 -1.74 29.12
C ARG A 27 10.33 -1.55 27.63
N TRP A 28 10.66 -2.54 26.81
CA TRP A 28 10.37 -2.54 25.38
C TRP A 28 8.88 -2.48 25.09
N PHE A 29 8.09 -3.30 25.79
CA PHE A 29 6.64 -3.35 25.59
C PHE A 29 5.98 -2.02 25.97
N ALA A 30 6.36 -1.46 27.13
CA ALA A 30 5.87 -0.16 27.59
C ALA A 30 6.34 0.99 26.70
N PHE A 31 7.53 0.87 26.08
CA PHE A 31 8.03 1.86 25.13
C PHE A 31 7.22 1.85 23.83
N LEU A 32 6.97 0.67 23.26
CA LEU A 32 6.15 0.52 22.06
C LEU A 32 4.72 1.02 22.28
N GLU A 33 4.10 0.70 23.41
CA GLU A 33 2.76 1.19 23.75
C GLU A 33 2.69 2.73 23.74
N LYS A 34 3.72 3.42 24.27
CA LYS A 34 3.79 4.89 24.21
C LYS A 34 3.94 5.42 22.79
N LEU A 35 4.70 4.72 21.93
CA LEU A 35 4.81 5.10 20.52
C LEU A 35 3.49 4.89 19.77
N GLU A 36 2.75 3.83 20.09
CA GLU A 36 1.44 3.52 19.50
C GLU A 36 0.40 4.57 19.86
N VAL A 37 0.31 4.96 21.14
CA VAL A 37 -0.57 6.04 21.59
C VAL A 37 -0.24 7.34 20.86
N LYS A 38 1.05 7.71 20.79
CA LYS A 38 1.49 8.92 20.08
C LYS A 38 1.13 8.87 18.59
N MET A 39 1.27 7.70 17.97
CA MET A 39 0.95 7.48 16.56
C MET A 39 -0.55 7.63 16.31
N GLU A 40 -1.39 7.01 17.13
CA GLU A 40 -2.85 7.11 17.06
C GLU A 40 -3.31 8.57 17.27
N GLU A 41 -2.81 9.26 18.29
CA GLU A 41 -3.13 10.67 18.56
C GLU A 41 -2.77 11.58 17.37
N LEU A 42 -1.54 11.45 16.84
CA LEU A 42 -1.06 12.21 15.69
C LEU A 42 -1.94 11.99 14.47
N THR A 43 -2.20 10.73 14.14
CA THR A 43 -2.88 10.35 12.90
C THR A 43 -4.37 10.66 12.95
N THR A 44 -5.04 10.42 14.08
CA THR A 44 -6.46 10.75 14.29
C THR A 44 -6.71 12.24 14.12
N ALA A 45 -5.87 13.08 14.73
CA ALA A 45 -5.94 14.53 14.57
C ALA A 45 -5.67 14.94 13.12
N ALA A 46 -4.59 14.42 12.52
CA ALA A 46 -4.18 14.77 11.17
C ALA A 46 -5.19 14.36 10.10
N ILE A 47 -5.87 13.21 10.23
CA ILE A 47 -6.82 12.72 9.21
C ILE A 47 -7.94 13.73 8.97
N THR A 48 -8.50 14.30 10.04
CA THR A 48 -9.61 15.27 9.93
C THR A 48 -9.13 16.55 9.24
N GLU A 49 -7.99 17.09 9.68
CA GLU A 49 -7.42 18.31 9.11
C GLU A 49 -6.99 18.13 7.65
N LEU A 50 -6.40 16.98 7.31
CA LEU A 50 -5.96 16.68 5.95
C LEU A 50 -7.15 16.60 4.98
N LYS A 51 -8.24 15.94 5.36
CA LYS A 51 -9.46 15.87 4.54
C LYS A 51 -10.07 17.25 4.30
N GLN A 52 -10.23 18.04 5.35
CA GLN A 52 -10.75 19.40 5.24
C GLN A 52 -9.84 20.26 4.36
N LEU A 53 -8.52 20.20 4.56
CA LEU A 53 -7.55 20.95 3.77
C LEU A 53 -7.58 20.52 2.30
N LEU A 54 -7.77 19.23 2.00
CA LEU A 54 -7.89 18.76 0.62
C LEU A 54 -9.12 19.35 -0.08
N GLU A 55 -10.25 19.44 0.62
CA GLU A 55 -11.50 20.00 0.09
C GLU A 55 -11.40 21.51 -0.12
N GLU A 56 -10.86 22.24 0.86
CA GLU A 56 -10.77 23.71 0.87
C GLU A 56 -9.64 24.28 0.02
N ASP A 57 -8.58 23.51 -0.26
CA ASP A 57 -7.42 24.00 -1.03
C ASP A 57 -7.81 24.23 -2.50
N GLU A 58 -8.15 25.46 -2.88
CA GLU A 58 -8.50 25.82 -4.26
C GLU A 58 -7.29 25.75 -5.22
N ASP A 59 -6.06 25.57 -4.73
CA ASP A 59 -4.89 25.35 -5.59
C ASP A 59 -5.07 24.06 -6.40
N LEU A 60 -4.99 24.19 -7.72
CA LEU A 60 -5.03 23.09 -8.68
C LEU A 60 -4.08 21.94 -8.32
N TYR A 61 -2.92 22.28 -7.76
CA TYR A 61 -1.88 21.30 -7.41
C TYR A 61 -1.96 20.82 -5.95
N LYS A 62 -2.89 21.37 -5.15
CA LYS A 62 -3.09 21.06 -3.73
C LYS A 62 -1.77 21.19 -2.93
N ARG A 63 -0.97 22.23 -3.21
CA ARG A 63 0.40 22.33 -2.65
C ARG A 63 0.40 22.42 -1.14
N THR A 64 -0.58 23.10 -0.56
CA THR A 64 -0.70 23.25 0.89
C THR A 64 -0.99 21.90 1.52
N PHE A 65 -1.99 21.19 0.99
CA PHE A 65 -2.28 19.82 1.38
C PHE A 65 -1.05 18.91 1.29
N ARG A 66 -0.35 18.89 0.14
CA ARG A 66 0.84 18.03 -0.07
C ARG A 66 1.94 18.28 0.95
N ARG A 67 2.16 19.55 1.35
CA ARG A 67 3.17 19.91 2.35
C ARG A 67 2.79 19.40 3.74
N VAL A 68 1.54 19.61 4.16
CA VAL A 68 1.06 19.14 5.47
C VAL A 68 1.08 17.62 5.53
N TYR A 69 0.56 16.96 4.49
CA TYR A 69 0.60 15.49 4.35
C TYR A 69 2.03 14.94 4.46
N ALA A 70 2.99 15.52 3.74
CA ALA A 70 4.39 15.09 3.80
C ALA A 70 4.98 15.29 5.20
N GLY A 71 4.61 16.38 5.89
CA GLY A 71 5.00 16.62 7.28
C GLY A 71 4.46 15.56 8.24
N VAL A 72 3.18 15.20 8.11
CA VAL A 72 2.54 14.15 8.93
C VAL A 72 3.20 12.79 8.68
N ARG A 73 3.41 12.41 7.41
CA ARG A 73 4.12 11.16 7.07
C ARG A 73 5.55 11.14 7.59
N GLY A 74 6.26 12.27 7.53
CA GLY A 74 7.59 12.39 8.12
C GLY A 74 7.58 12.13 9.62
N GLN A 75 6.61 12.69 10.35
CA GLN A 75 6.46 12.43 11.79
C GLN A 75 6.11 10.98 12.10
N LEU A 76 5.22 10.37 11.31
CA LEU A 76 4.85 8.96 11.44
C LEU A 76 6.06 8.05 11.21
N ASN A 77 6.84 8.28 10.13
CA ASN A 77 8.07 7.54 9.86
C ASN A 77 9.11 7.70 10.98
N ASN A 78 9.26 8.90 11.54
CA ASN A 78 10.18 9.11 12.67
C ASN A 78 9.79 8.28 13.90
N ILE A 79 8.50 8.00 14.11
CA ILE A 79 8.04 7.10 15.18
C ILE A 79 8.47 5.66 14.90
N ARG A 80 8.32 5.19 13.65
CA ARG A 80 8.77 3.85 13.21
C ARG A 80 10.27 3.67 13.35
N GLU A 81 11.06 4.60 12.82
CA GLU A 81 12.52 4.55 12.90
C GLU A 81 12.99 4.51 14.35
N LYS A 82 12.37 5.31 15.24
CA LYS A 82 12.69 5.27 16.67
C LYS A 82 12.41 3.90 17.31
N ALA A 83 11.33 3.22 16.91
CA ALA A 83 11.03 1.87 17.37
C ALA A 83 12.11 0.89 16.89
N ARG A 84 12.44 0.94 15.59
CA ARG A 84 13.47 0.11 14.97
C ARG A 84 14.84 0.30 15.61
N ASP A 85 15.32 1.54 15.72
CA ASP A 85 16.61 1.87 16.33
C ASP A 85 16.69 1.33 17.76
N THR A 86 15.63 1.53 18.54
CA THR A 86 15.58 1.04 19.93
C THR A 86 15.58 -0.49 19.99
N TYR A 87 14.87 -1.16 19.07
CA TYR A 87 14.89 -2.62 18.97
C TYR A 87 16.29 -3.15 18.65
N GLU A 88 16.96 -2.55 17.66
CA GLU A 88 18.32 -2.92 17.26
C GLU A 88 19.33 -2.67 18.41
N GLU A 89 19.27 -1.51 19.05
CA GLU A 89 20.22 -1.12 20.10
C GLU A 89 20.01 -1.83 21.44
N LYS A 90 18.77 -2.11 21.83
CA LYS A 90 18.43 -2.58 23.18
C LYS A 90 18.03 -4.06 23.21
N ILE A 91 17.33 -4.56 22.19
CA ILE A 91 16.85 -5.94 22.18
C ILE A 91 17.83 -6.85 21.46
N ASN A 92 18.15 -6.55 20.20
CA ASN A 92 19.06 -7.38 19.41
C ASN A 92 20.43 -7.44 20.07
N ARG A 93 20.94 -6.31 20.57
CA ARG A 93 22.22 -6.27 21.27
C ARG A 93 22.29 -7.23 22.46
N ILE A 94 21.34 -7.15 23.40
CA ILE A 94 21.31 -8.02 24.59
C ILE A 94 21.18 -9.49 24.17
N TYR A 95 20.31 -9.79 23.21
CA TYR A 95 20.15 -11.14 22.69
C TYR A 95 21.45 -11.69 22.10
N TYR A 96 22.11 -10.96 21.20
CA TYR A 96 23.33 -11.46 20.55
C TYR A 96 24.51 -11.55 21.53
N ASP A 97 24.63 -10.62 22.47
CA ASP A 97 25.65 -10.64 23.52
C ASP A 97 25.51 -11.91 24.37
N LEU A 98 24.30 -12.26 24.83
CA LEU A 98 24.05 -13.46 25.64
C LEU A 98 24.08 -14.75 24.83
N ASN A 99 23.51 -14.76 23.62
CA ASN A 99 23.49 -15.95 22.75
C ASN A 99 24.89 -16.42 22.36
N SER A 100 25.87 -15.51 22.29
CA SER A 100 27.27 -15.87 22.07
C SER A 100 27.92 -16.62 23.24
N GLN A 101 27.32 -16.53 24.44
CA GLN A 101 27.85 -17.07 25.70
C GLN A 101 27.08 -18.31 26.19
N VAL A 102 25.86 -18.51 25.71
CA VAL A 102 24.99 -19.62 26.12
C VAL A 102 24.99 -20.72 25.06
N SER A 103 25.39 -21.93 25.44
CA SER A 103 25.34 -23.10 24.55
C SER A 103 23.90 -23.42 24.14
N VAL A 104 23.69 -23.80 22.87
CA VAL A 104 22.40 -24.29 22.36
C VAL A 104 21.91 -25.55 23.11
N LEU A 105 22.83 -26.31 23.70
CA LEU A 105 22.49 -27.49 24.51
C LEU A 105 22.17 -27.13 25.98
N SER A 106 22.23 -25.85 26.34
CA SER A 106 21.88 -25.38 27.68
C SER A 106 20.37 -25.47 27.90
N LYS A 107 19.97 -25.96 29.08
CA LYS A 107 18.57 -25.94 29.54
C LYS A 107 17.98 -24.53 29.69
N HIS A 108 18.81 -23.48 29.63
CA HIS A 108 18.40 -22.08 29.70
C HIS A 108 18.39 -21.38 28.32
N HIS A 109 18.76 -22.08 27.24
CA HIS A 109 18.72 -21.52 25.89
C HIS A 109 17.30 -21.10 25.49
N ASP A 110 16.29 -21.84 25.93
CA ASP A 110 14.88 -21.54 25.66
C ASP A 110 14.48 -20.16 26.19
N LEU A 111 15.03 -19.70 27.32
CA LEU A 111 14.76 -18.37 27.86
C LEU A 111 15.21 -17.25 26.91
N LEU A 112 16.33 -17.43 26.21
CA LEU A 112 16.81 -16.47 25.20
C LEU A 112 15.95 -16.51 23.93
N SER A 113 15.54 -17.71 23.52
CA SER A 113 14.65 -17.91 22.38
C SER A 113 13.27 -17.28 22.63
N ASP A 114 12.70 -17.50 23.81
CA ASP A 114 11.42 -16.95 24.23
C ASP A 114 11.47 -15.42 24.30
N PHE A 115 12.53 -14.86 24.89
CA PHE A 115 12.74 -13.40 24.94
C PHE A 115 12.79 -12.78 23.53
N ARG A 116 13.57 -13.38 22.63
CA ARG A 116 13.70 -12.90 21.24
C ARG A 116 12.37 -12.97 20.51
N THR A 117 11.67 -14.10 20.65
CA THR A 117 10.39 -14.35 20.00
C THR A 117 9.35 -13.34 20.50
N ALA A 118 9.19 -13.21 21.82
CA ALA A 118 8.24 -12.27 22.42
C ALA A 118 8.52 -10.80 22.01
N CYS A 119 9.79 -10.37 22.02
CA CYS A 119 10.13 -9.01 21.61
C CYS A 119 9.93 -8.78 20.11
N SER A 120 10.24 -9.77 19.26
CA SER A 120 10.03 -9.69 17.81
C SER A 120 8.55 -9.66 17.47
N ASP A 121 7.75 -10.53 18.09
CA ASP A 121 6.31 -10.58 17.86
C ASP A 121 5.64 -9.27 18.26
N ARG A 122 6.05 -8.70 19.39
CA ARG A 122 5.55 -7.39 19.84
C ARG A 122 5.96 -6.26 18.90
N HIS A 123 7.16 -6.30 18.33
CA HIS A 123 7.59 -5.34 17.29
C HIS A 123 6.77 -5.51 16.00
N ASN A 124 6.50 -6.73 15.57
CA ASN A 124 5.64 -7.01 14.41
C ASN A 124 4.20 -6.52 14.63
N GLU A 125 3.67 -6.58 15.85
CA GLU A 125 2.39 -5.96 16.19
C GLU A 125 2.42 -4.44 16.03
N PHE A 126 3.48 -3.79 16.52
CA PHE A 126 3.68 -2.35 16.32
C PHE A 126 3.74 -1.99 14.84
N GLU A 127 4.49 -2.74 14.02
CA GLU A 127 4.58 -2.53 12.57
C GLU A 127 3.21 -2.66 11.90
N ARG A 128 2.38 -3.63 12.28
CA ARG A 128 1.00 -3.74 11.76
C ARG A 128 0.15 -2.52 12.11
N LYS A 129 0.29 -1.95 13.30
CA LYS A 129 -0.40 -0.71 13.69
C LYS A 129 0.12 0.49 12.89
N PHE A 130 1.43 0.54 12.65
CA PHE A 130 2.05 1.56 11.81
C PHE A 130 1.50 1.52 10.38
N GLU A 131 1.49 0.35 9.75
CA GLU A 131 0.98 0.19 8.39
C GLU A 131 -0.50 0.58 8.34
N HIS A 132 -1.32 0.15 9.32
CA HIS A 132 -2.72 0.58 9.43
C HIS A 132 -2.87 2.11 9.42
N TRP A 133 -2.12 2.83 10.25
CA TRP A 133 -2.23 4.29 10.32
C TRP A 133 -1.63 4.99 9.10
N SER A 134 -0.57 4.44 8.51
CA SER A 134 -0.02 4.93 7.24
C SER A 134 -1.07 4.83 6.13
N ASP A 135 -1.78 3.72 6.02
CA ASP A 135 -2.87 3.53 5.07
C ASP A 135 -4.01 4.52 5.30
N GLN A 136 -4.39 4.78 6.57
CA GLN A 136 -5.42 5.77 6.87
C GLN A 136 -5.02 7.19 6.46
N ILE A 137 -3.74 7.56 6.66
CA ILE A 137 -3.21 8.84 6.19
C ILE A 137 -3.19 8.89 4.66
N GLU A 138 -2.80 7.81 3.98
CA GLU A 138 -2.79 7.76 2.52
C GLU A 138 -4.18 7.95 1.91
N LYS A 139 -5.21 7.35 2.51
CA LYS A 139 -6.61 7.54 2.10
C LYS A 139 -7.08 8.99 2.16
N THR A 140 -6.43 9.86 2.94
CA THR A 140 -6.79 11.29 2.95
C THR A 140 -6.46 12.01 1.66
N GLN A 141 -5.64 11.41 0.77
CA GLN A 141 -5.31 11.97 -0.55
C GLN A 141 -6.31 11.57 -1.64
N GLU A 142 -7.22 10.64 -1.35
CA GLU A 142 -8.21 10.19 -2.32
C GLU A 142 -9.11 11.35 -2.72
N ARG A 143 -9.09 11.66 -4.01
CA ARG A 143 -9.89 12.73 -4.62
C ARG A 143 -11.01 12.09 -5.40
N ASP A 144 -12.21 12.64 -5.34
CA ASP A 144 -13.26 12.31 -6.29
C ASP A 144 -12.95 13.00 -7.62
N LEU A 145 -12.34 12.25 -8.55
CA LEU A 145 -11.95 12.78 -9.85
C LEU A 145 -13.16 12.94 -10.78
N GLU A 146 -14.31 12.33 -10.46
CA GLU A 146 -15.54 12.53 -11.20
C GLU A 146 -16.06 13.95 -10.94
N ILE A 147 -16.05 14.42 -9.69
CA ILE A 147 -16.40 15.81 -9.35
C ILE A 147 -15.49 16.80 -10.09
N GLU A 148 -14.19 16.53 -10.16
CA GLU A 148 -13.26 17.39 -10.89
C GLU A 148 -13.49 17.37 -12.40
N TYR A 149 -13.77 16.20 -12.97
CA TYR A 149 -14.09 16.05 -14.38
C TYR A 149 -15.38 16.79 -14.74
N GLN A 150 -16.42 16.70 -13.91
CA GLN A 150 -17.66 17.45 -14.11
C GLN A 150 -17.42 18.97 -14.06
N LYS A 151 -16.52 19.48 -13.21
CA LYS A 151 -16.13 20.90 -13.21
C LYS A 151 -15.52 21.31 -14.55
N ILE A 152 -14.63 20.50 -15.12
CA ILE A 152 -14.02 20.75 -16.44
C ILE A 152 -15.09 20.76 -17.55
N LEU A 153 -16.01 19.77 -17.54
CA LEU A 153 -17.10 19.70 -18.52
C LEU A 153 -18.02 20.93 -18.43
N ASN A 154 -18.41 21.33 -17.23
CA ASN A 154 -19.26 22.50 -17.01
C ASN A 154 -18.58 23.81 -17.43
N GLU A 155 -17.29 23.96 -17.17
CA GLU A 155 -16.52 25.12 -17.66
C GLU A 155 -16.50 25.15 -19.19
N PHE A 156 -16.20 24.01 -19.83
CA PHE A 156 -16.19 23.89 -21.28
C PHE A 156 -17.52 24.28 -21.91
N GLU A 157 -18.62 23.72 -21.40
CA GLU A 157 -19.98 24.05 -21.86
C GLU A 157 -20.29 25.54 -21.74
N THR A 158 -19.73 26.21 -20.72
CA THR A 158 -19.93 27.65 -20.50
C THR A 158 -19.12 28.53 -21.47
N ILE A 159 -18.00 28.03 -22.03
CA ILE A 159 -17.08 28.82 -22.87
C ILE A 159 -17.15 28.46 -24.35
N LYS A 160 -17.68 27.29 -24.72
CA LYS A 160 -17.58 26.75 -26.09
C LYS A 160 -18.14 27.65 -27.19
N ASP A 161 -19.14 28.47 -26.88
CA ASP A 161 -19.78 29.41 -27.84
C ASP A 161 -19.35 30.87 -27.66
N LYS A 162 -18.36 31.14 -26.79
CA LYS A 162 -17.89 32.50 -26.46
C LYS A 162 -16.64 32.92 -27.21
N PHE A 163 -16.07 32.05 -28.04
CA PHE A 163 -14.90 32.40 -28.84
C PHE A 163 -15.34 33.14 -30.11
N SER A 164 -14.70 34.27 -30.42
CA SER A 164 -15.03 35.08 -31.60
C SER A 164 -13.83 35.26 -32.49
N CYS A 165 -14.06 35.25 -33.80
CA CYS A 165 -13.04 35.46 -34.81
C CYS A 165 -12.41 36.86 -34.68
N LYS A 166 -11.08 36.94 -34.63
CA LYS A 166 -10.35 38.22 -34.53
C LYS A 166 -10.53 39.12 -35.76
N GLN A 167 -10.76 38.53 -36.94
CA GLN A 167 -10.89 39.27 -38.20
C GLN A 167 -12.31 39.78 -38.49
N CYS A 168 -13.34 38.93 -38.40
CA CYS A 168 -14.72 39.30 -38.76
C CYS A 168 -15.67 39.44 -37.56
N GLY A 169 -15.24 39.11 -36.35
CA GLY A 169 -16.09 39.15 -35.15
C GLY A 169 -17.12 38.01 -35.04
N GLY A 170 -17.24 37.14 -36.05
CA GLY A 170 -18.17 36.01 -36.03
C GLY A 170 -17.84 34.99 -34.94
N ASN A 171 -18.86 34.45 -34.28
CA ASN A 171 -18.69 33.44 -33.22
C ASN A 171 -18.21 32.10 -33.78
N ILE A 172 -17.25 31.49 -33.10
CA ILE A 172 -16.71 30.19 -33.46
C ILE A 172 -17.04 29.25 -32.32
N THR A 173 -17.90 28.27 -32.56
CA THR A 173 -18.18 27.20 -31.61
C THR A 173 -17.00 26.24 -31.54
N ILE A 174 -16.53 25.98 -30.32
CA ILE A 174 -15.51 24.99 -30.00
C ILE A 174 -16.21 23.64 -29.81
N ASP A 175 -15.87 22.65 -30.63
CA ASP A 175 -16.56 21.36 -30.71
C ASP A 175 -16.08 20.33 -29.68
N LYS A 176 -14.88 20.52 -29.12
CA LYS A 176 -14.29 19.64 -28.10
C LYS A 176 -13.32 20.38 -27.18
N ILE A 177 -12.95 19.72 -26.08
CA ILE A 177 -11.93 20.21 -25.16
C ILE A 177 -10.55 20.03 -25.79
N PHE A 178 -9.88 21.14 -26.11
CA PHE A 178 -8.48 21.14 -26.52
C PHE A 178 -7.56 21.18 -25.30
N LEU A 179 -6.47 20.41 -25.33
CA LEU A 179 -5.47 20.35 -24.25
C LEU A 179 -4.28 21.31 -24.50
N ILE A 180 -4.14 21.79 -25.73
CA ILE A 180 -3.06 22.69 -26.16
C ILE A 180 -3.64 23.81 -27.02
N GLU A 181 -2.84 24.85 -27.25
CA GLU A 181 -3.18 25.89 -28.21
C GLU A 181 -3.38 25.28 -29.60
N THR A 182 -4.52 25.58 -30.20
CA THR A 182 -4.96 24.95 -31.45
C THR A 182 -5.42 26.00 -32.45
N TYR A 183 -5.09 25.79 -33.71
CA TYR A 183 -5.58 26.63 -34.78
C TYR A 183 -6.99 26.21 -35.21
N ILE A 184 -7.90 27.16 -35.28
CA ILE A 184 -9.30 26.96 -35.67
C ILE A 184 -9.63 27.90 -36.82
N SER A 185 -10.17 27.36 -37.91
CA SER A 185 -10.61 28.18 -39.04
C SER A 185 -11.97 28.81 -38.73
N CYS A 186 -12.14 30.09 -39.05
CA CYS A 186 -13.43 30.76 -38.92
C CYS A 186 -14.40 30.26 -40.00
N PRO A 187 -15.60 29.79 -39.66
CA PRO A 187 -16.57 29.31 -40.65
C PRO A 187 -17.12 30.42 -41.56
N TYR A 188 -17.02 31.70 -41.15
CA TYR A 188 -17.58 32.83 -41.91
C TYR A 188 -16.59 33.46 -42.89
N CYS A 189 -15.34 33.67 -42.48
CA CYS A 189 -14.33 34.36 -43.30
C CYS A 189 -13.08 33.53 -43.60
N GLN A 190 -13.04 32.27 -43.14
CA GLN A 190 -11.95 31.30 -43.34
C GLN A 190 -10.59 31.69 -42.75
N SER A 191 -10.49 32.83 -42.05
CA SER A 191 -9.27 33.23 -41.36
C SER A 191 -8.91 32.24 -40.25
N GLN A 192 -7.61 31.95 -40.11
CA GLN A 192 -7.11 31.10 -39.04
C GLN A 192 -7.05 31.88 -37.72
N ASN A 193 -7.65 31.32 -36.66
CA ASN A 193 -7.62 31.85 -35.30
C ASN A 193 -6.86 30.89 -34.40
N THR A 194 -6.24 31.40 -33.34
CA THR A 194 -5.61 30.57 -32.30
C THR A 194 -6.52 30.54 -31.09
N PHE A 195 -6.99 29.34 -30.73
CA PHE A 195 -7.72 29.09 -29.51
C PHE A 195 -6.75 28.59 -28.43
N ALA A 196 -6.80 29.21 -27.26
CA ALA A 196 -6.01 28.81 -26.10
C ALA A 196 -6.95 28.20 -25.05
N PRO A 197 -6.78 26.92 -24.67
CA PRO A 197 -7.62 26.30 -23.67
C PRO A 197 -7.33 26.84 -22.26
N SER A 198 -8.36 26.82 -21.41
CA SER A 198 -8.27 27.21 -20.00
C SER A 198 -7.29 26.30 -19.23
N THR A 199 -6.88 26.75 -18.05
CA THR A 199 -6.05 25.93 -17.15
C THR A 199 -6.77 24.63 -16.75
N GLN A 200 -8.10 24.67 -16.55
CA GLN A 200 -8.88 23.47 -16.19
C GLN A 200 -8.98 22.50 -17.37
N ALA A 201 -9.23 22.98 -18.59
CA ALA A 201 -9.22 22.15 -19.80
C ALA A 201 -7.87 21.43 -19.98
N ARG A 202 -6.74 22.13 -19.77
CA ARG A 202 -5.40 21.52 -19.79
C ARG A 202 -5.22 20.47 -18.69
N MET A 203 -5.85 20.65 -17.53
CA MET A 203 -5.78 19.71 -16.40
C MET A 203 -6.46 18.37 -16.70
N LEU A 204 -7.36 18.30 -17.69
CA LEU A 204 -8.04 17.06 -18.06
C LEU A 204 -7.04 15.91 -18.29
N GLN A 205 -5.91 16.18 -18.95
CA GLN A 205 -4.85 15.18 -19.16
C GLN A 205 -4.28 14.63 -17.85
N ASN A 206 -4.17 15.47 -16.81
CA ASN A 206 -3.56 15.10 -15.53
C ASN A 206 -4.48 14.24 -14.67
N ILE A 207 -5.80 14.32 -14.86
CA ILE A 207 -6.77 13.54 -14.08
C ILE A 207 -7.33 12.34 -14.86
N ALA A 208 -7.24 12.33 -16.19
CA ALA A 208 -7.94 11.37 -17.04
C ALA A 208 -7.61 9.91 -16.73
N ARG A 209 -6.33 9.58 -16.54
CA ARG A 209 -5.91 8.23 -16.18
C ARG A 209 -6.43 7.83 -14.80
N GLY A 210 -6.25 8.68 -13.79
CA GLY A 210 -6.73 8.40 -12.43
C GLY A 210 -8.25 8.21 -12.38
N LEU A 211 -9.00 8.99 -13.18
CA LEU A 211 -10.45 8.83 -13.28
C LEU A 211 -10.83 7.51 -13.96
N ALA A 212 -10.10 7.10 -15.01
CA ALA A 212 -10.32 5.80 -15.65
C ALA A 212 -10.04 4.65 -14.69
N GLU A 213 -9.00 4.76 -13.86
CA GLU A 213 -8.67 3.81 -12.80
C GLU A 213 -9.80 3.76 -11.75
N GLN A 214 -10.34 4.90 -11.30
CA GLN A 214 -11.49 4.96 -10.37
C GLN A 214 -12.75 4.30 -10.95
N ARG A 215 -13.08 4.56 -12.23
CA ARG A 215 -14.25 3.95 -12.89
C ARG A 215 -14.11 2.44 -13.09
N THR A 216 -12.89 1.92 -13.09
CA THR A 216 -12.59 0.50 -13.34
C THR A 216 -12.08 -0.24 -12.10
N VAL A 217 -12.12 0.39 -10.92
CA VAL A 217 -11.59 -0.16 -9.66
C VAL A 217 -12.14 -1.55 -9.33
N HIS A 218 -13.43 -1.79 -9.59
CA HIS A 218 -14.08 -3.08 -9.37
C HIS A 218 -13.44 -4.25 -10.15
N LEU A 219 -12.85 -3.99 -11.33
CA LEU A 219 -12.13 -5.01 -12.10
C LEU A 219 -10.75 -5.28 -11.51
N TYR A 220 -10.08 -4.24 -11.03
CA TYR A 220 -8.81 -4.36 -10.34
C TYR A 220 -8.97 -5.12 -9.02
N GLU A 221 -10.01 -4.82 -8.23
CA GLU A 221 -10.36 -5.53 -7.00
C GLU A 221 -10.66 -7.02 -7.26
N ALA A 222 -11.33 -7.35 -8.36
CA ALA A 222 -11.58 -8.74 -8.77
C ALA A 222 -10.27 -9.47 -9.08
N PHE A 223 -9.33 -8.82 -9.77
CA PHE A 223 -7.98 -9.34 -9.99
C PHE A 223 -7.23 -9.55 -8.67
N GLU A 224 -7.15 -8.53 -7.82
CA GLU A 224 -6.43 -8.58 -6.53
C GLU A 224 -7.00 -9.69 -5.63
N THR A 225 -8.33 -9.80 -5.56
CA THR A 225 -9.00 -10.86 -4.80
C THR A 225 -8.61 -12.25 -5.29
N GLU A 226 -8.57 -12.45 -6.61
CA GLU A 226 -8.16 -13.74 -7.19
C GLU A 226 -6.66 -13.99 -6.96
N ASN A 227 -5.82 -12.97 -7.15
CA ASN A 227 -4.37 -13.06 -6.99
C ASN A 227 -3.97 -13.39 -5.54
N ASN A 228 -4.64 -12.79 -4.55
CA ASN A 228 -4.38 -13.02 -3.14
C ASN A 228 -4.68 -14.46 -2.69
N LYS A 229 -5.63 -15.15 -3.35
CA LYS A 229 -5.89 -16.58 -3.09
C LYS A 229 -4.67 -17.45 -3.36
N GLU A 230 -3.80 -17.09 -4.31
CA GLU A 230 -2.57 -17.84 -4.58
C GLU A 230 -1.70 -17.96 -3.33
N ARG A 231 -1.51 -16.83 -2.63
CA ARG A 231 -0.71 -16.75 -1.41
C ARG A 231 -1.37 -17.49 -0.26
N GLU A 232 -2.69 -17.37 -0.11
CA GLU A 232 -3.45 -18.13 0.90
C GLU A 232 -3.31 -19.64 0.69
N LEU A 233 -3.46 -20.12 -0.54
CA LEU A 233 -3.30 -21.53 -0.89
C LEU A 233 -1.87 -22.01 -0.65
N TYR A 234 -0.86 -21.19 -0.97
CA TYR A 234 0.54 -21.48 -0.67
C TYR A 234 0.77 -21.66 0.85
N HIS A 235 0.26 -20.75 1.68
CA HIS A 235 0.40 -20.84 3.13
C HIS A 235 -0.33 -22.07 3.69
N GLN A 236 -1.57 -22.34 3.26
CA GLN A 236 -2.29 -23.54 3.68
C GLN A 236 -1.52 -24.83 3.34
N ARG A 237 -0.92 -24.89 2.13
CA ARG A 237 -0.10 -26.03 1.71
C ARG A 237 1.18 -26.14 2.55
N HIS A 238 1.79 -25.01 2.90
CA HIS A 238 2.99 -24.97 3.74
C HIS A 238 2.72 -25.47 5.17
N GLU A 239 1.62 -25.02 5.79
CA GLU A 239 1.20 -25.49 7.12
C GLU A 239 0.97 -27.01 7.14
N LEU A 240 0.31 -27.54 6.10
CA LEU A 240 0.16 -28.99 5.94
C LEU A 240 1.50 -29.71 5.74
N SER A 241 2.48 -29.07 5.11
CA SER A 241 3.83 -29.64 4.97
C SER A 241 4.55 -29.71 6.32
N LEU A 242 4.36 -28.72 7.20
CA LEU A 242 4.96 -28.68 8.53
C LEU A 242 4.32 -29.72 9.47
N SER A 243 3.01 -29.93 9.37
CA SER A 243 2.32 -30.92 10.23
C SER A 243 2.79 -32.37 10.02
N LYS A 244 3.43 -32.66 8.87
CA LYS A 244 4.01 -33.99 8.57
C LYS A 244 5.25 -34.33 9.39
N ILE A 245 5.96 -33.35 9.96
CA ILE A 245 7.31 -33.54 10.55
C ILE A 245 7.31 -34.56 11.69
N HIS A 246 6.20 -34.67 12.44
CA HIS A 246 6.06 -35.60 13.56
C HIS A 246 4.91 -36.61 13.39
N GLU A 247 4.29 -36.66 12.20
CA GLU A 247 3.19 -37.58 11.94
C GLU A 247 3.70 -38.94 11.45
N THR A 248 3.15 -40.02 12.00
CA THR A 248 3.57 -41.40 11.73
C THR A 248 2.44 -42.29 11.20
N ASP A 249 1.19 -41.85 11.34
CA ASP A 249 0.04 -42.57 10.80
C ASP A 249 -0.03 -42.44 9.27
N SER A 250 0.18 -43.56 8.58
CA SER A 250 0.14 -43.65 7.12
C SER A 250 -1.17 -43.18 6.48
N ARG A 251 -2.31 -43.34 7.16
CA ARG A 251 -3.61 -42.88 6.66
C ARG A 251 -3.68 -41.36 6.73
N VAL A 252 -3.27 -40.78 7.85
CA VAL A 252 -3.22 -39.33 8.05
C VAL A 252 -2.26 -38.68 7.06
N LEU A 253 -1.08 -39.27 6.85
CA LEU A 253 -0.11 -38.80 5.86
C LEU A 253 -0.68 -38.82 4.42
N ASN A 254 -1.42 -39.86 4.04
CA ASN A 254 -2.07 -39.93 2.73
C ASN A 254 -3.18 -38.87 2.58
N GLU A 255 -3.99 -38.65 3.63
CA GLU A 255 -5.01 -37.60 3.63
C GLU A 255 -4.38 -36.19 3.50
N ILE A 256 -3.26 -35.94 4.19
CA ILE A 256 -2.50 -34.69 4.07
C ILE A 256 -1.96 -34.52 2.65
N ASN A 257 -1.32 -35.54 2.07
CA ASN A 257 -0.78 -35.46 0.70
C ASN A 257 -1.88 -35.16 -0.33
N ASN A 258 -3.03 -35.85 -0.26
CA ASN A 258 -4.15 -35.59 -1.17
C ASN A 258 -4.67 -34.15 -1.07
N LYS A 259 -4.74 -33.58 0.15
CA LYS A 259 -5.11 -32.17 0.36
C LYS A 259 -4.06 -31.22 -0.21
N MET A 260 -2.78 -31.51 -0.02
CA MET A 260 -1.70 -30.69 -0.58
C MET A 260 -1.71 -30.69 -2.10
N ASP A 261 -1.99 -31.83 -2.73
CA ASP A 261 -2.08 -31.95 -4.19
C ASP A 261 -3.28 -31.15 -4.73
N GLN A 262 -4.43 -31.20 -4.06
CA GLN A 262 -5.59 -30.40 -4.42
C GLN A 262 -5.30 -28.89 -4.30
N LEU A 263 -4.67 -28.46 -3.20
CA LEU A 263 -4.28 -27.06 -3.01
C LEU A 263 -3.30 -26.58 -4.09
N GLU A 264 -2.38 -27.45 -4.55
CA GLU A 264 -1.48 -27.11 -5.64
C GLU A 264 -2.21 -26.99 -6.98
N ILE A 265 -3.16 -27.89 -7.28
CA ILE A 265 -4.00 -27.78 -8.48
C ILE A 265 -4.77 -26.45 -8.47
N ASP A 266 -5.40 -26.11 -7.36
CA ASP A 266 -6.16 -24.87 -7.22
C ASP A 266 -5.24 -23.65 -7.37
N ARG A 267 -4.05 -23.69 -6.76
CA ARG A 267 -3.04 -22.63 -6.88
C ARG A 267 -2.58 -22.44 -8.33
N GLN A 268 -2.34 -23.52 -9.07
CA GLN A 268 -1.97 -23.44 -10.49
C GLN A 268 -3.10 -22.85 -11.34
N ASN A 269 -4.36 -23.14 -11.01
CA ASN A 269 -5.51 -22.50 -11.67
C ASN A 269 -5.52 -20.98 -11.43
N ILE A 270 -5.26 -20.52 -10.20
CA ILE A 270 -5.15 -19.09 -9.87
C ILE A 270 -4.03 -18.44 -10.69
N ILE A 271 -2.84 -19.04 -10.71
CA ILE A 271 -1.67 -18.54 -11.46
C ILE A 271 -1.99 -18.36 -12.94
N GLN A 272 -2.80 -19.25 -13.51
CA GLN A 272 -3.22 -19.16 -14.92
C GLN A 272 -4.34 -18.15 -15.17
N ASN A 273 -5.20 -17.87 -14.18
CA ASN A 273 -6.40 -17.07 -14.35
C ASN A 273 -6.25 -15.62 -13.90
N ALA A 274 -5.53 -15.34 -12.82
CA ALA A 274 -5.31 -13.99 -12.32
C ALA A 274 -4.71 -13.04 -13.39
N PRO A 275 -3.71 -13.45 -14.20
CA PRO A 275 -3.20 -12.60 -15.28
C PRO A 275 -4.26 -12.22 -16.33
N LYS A 276 -5.24 -13.09 -16.58
CA LYS A 276 -6.34 -12.80 -17.52
C LYS A 276 -7.27 -11.72 -16.98
N LEU A 277 -7.58 -11.75 -15.68
CA LEU A 277 -8.36 -10.70 -15.02
C LEU A 277 -7.63 -9.35 -15.07
N TYR A 278 -6.31 -9.37 -14.87
CA TYR A 278 -5.50 -8.17 -14.99
C TYR A 278 -5.53 -7.58 -16.41
N GLN A 279 -5.45 -8.43 -17.45
CA GLN A 279 -5.60 -7.99 -18.84
C GLN A 279 -6.98 -7.39 -19.12
N VAL A 280 -8.05 -7.97 -18.58
CA VAL A 280 -9.42 -7.41 -18.68
C VAL A 280 -9.49 -6.03 -18.03
N TYR A 281 -8.94 -5.89 -16.81
CA TYR A 281 -8.84 -4.60 -16.13
C TYR A 281 -8.09 -3.57 -16.97
N LEU A 282 -6.87 -3.90 -17.44
CA LEU A 282 -6.07 -2.98 -18.23
C LEU A 282 -6.82 -2.51 -19.47
N ARG A 283 -7.43 -3.44 -20.24
CA ARG A 283 -8.17 -3.06 -21.44
C ARG A 283 -9.33 -2.11 -21.12
N ALA A 284 -10.10 -2.39 -20.08
CA ALA A 284 -11.21 -1.55 -19.65
C ALA A 284 -10.73 -0.16 -19.17
N MET A 285 -9.64 -0.11 -18.42
CA MET A 285 -9.06 1.16 -17.93
C MET A 285 -8.59 2.03 -19.10
N TYR A 286 -7.89 1.46 -20.09
CA TYR A 286 -7.48 2.20 -21.28
C TYR A 286 -8.67 2.63 -22.15
N ASP A 287 -9.74 1.82 -22.23
CA ASP A 287 -10.97 2.21 -22.92
C ASP A 287 -11.67 3.39 -22.25
N GLU A 288 -11.76 3.42 -20.93
CA GLU A 288 -12.27 4.58 -20.18
C GLU A 288 -11.37 5.80 -20.36
N TRP A 289 -10.05 5.64 -20.29
CA TRP A 289 -9.11 6.73 -20.50
C TRP A 289 -9.27 7.35 -21.90
N ASN A 290 -9.46 6.52 -22.93
CA ASN A 290 -9.70 6.98 -24.29
C ASN A 290 -11.04 7.69 -24.47
N LYS A 291 -12.08 7.36 -23.68
CA LYS A 291 -13.34 8.11 -23.67
C LYS A 291 -13.16 9.51 -23.07
N ILE A 292 -12.33 9.62 -22.04
CA ILE A 292 -12.08 10.90 -21.33
C ILE A 292 -11.21 11.82 -22.19
N THR A 293 -10.17 11.30 -22.83
CA THR A 293 -9.25 12.06 -23.71
C THR A 293 -9.11 11.43 -25.10
N PRO A 294 -10.10 11.59 -26.00
CA PRO A 294 -10.09 10.94 -27.32
C PRO A 294 -8.88 11.31 -28.19
N ASP A 295 -8.39 12.55 -28.07
CA ASP A 295 -7.26 13.05 -28.85
C ASP A 295 -5.93 12.37 -28.50
N LEU A 296 -5.83 11.76 -27.32
CA LEU A 296 -4.65 11.02 -26.86
C LEU A 296 -4.77 9.51 -27.12
N LYS A 297 -5.85 9.05 -27.78
CA LYS A 297 -6.12 7.62 -27.96
C LYS A 297 -4.94 6.86 -28.54
N GLU A 298 -4.30 7.36 -29.60
CA GLU A 298 -3.17 6.67 -30.21
C GLU A 298 -1.98 6.53 -29.25
N HIS A 299 -1.70 7.56 -28.46
CA HIS A 299 -0.65 7.51 -27.44
C HIS A 299 -0.98 6.49 -26.34
N ASN A 300 -2.23 6.52 -25.85
CA ASN A 300 -2.72 5.61 -24.82
C ASN A 300 -2.68 4.15 -25.29
N GLU A 301 -3.03 3.86 -26.56
CA GLU A 301 -2.94 2.51 -27.10
C GLU A 301 -1.50 1.99 -27.19
N ARG A 302 -0.53 2.85 -27.53
CA ARG A 302 0.89 2.46 -27.48
C ARG A 302 1.35 2.16 -26.06
N MET A 303 0.85 2.93 -25.07
CA MET A 303 1.11 2.66 -23.66
C MET A 303 0.51 1.31 -23.26
N TYR A 304 -0.73 1.00 -23.63
CA TYR A 304 -1.36 -0.30 -23.36
C TYR A 304 -0.53 -1.46 -23.90
N GLN A 305 -0.06 -1.39 -25.15
CA GLN A 305 0.77 -2.42 -25.78
C GLN A 305 2.09 -2.70 -25.04
N ASN A 306 2.62 -1.71 -24.32
CA ASN A 306 3.83 -1.88 -23.51
C ASN A 306 3.55 -2.49 -22.12
N HIS A 307 2.30 -2.45 -21.65
CA HIS A 307 1.88 -2.97 -20.34
C HIS A 307 1.14 -4.32 -20.43
N SER A 308 0.68 -4.71 -21.62
CA SER A 308 -0.06 -5.95 -21.92
C SER A 308 0.87 -7.13 -22.23
#